data_AF-A0A1X2G553-F1
#
_entry.id   AF-A0A1X2G553-F1
#
_cell.length_a   1.000
_cell.length_b   1.000
_cell.length_c   1.000
_cell.angle_alpha   90.00
_cell.angle_beta   90.00
_cell.angle_gamma   90.00
#
_symmetry.space_group_name_H-M   'P 1'
#
loop_
_entity.id
_entity.type
_entity.pdbx_description
1 polymer ?
#
loop_
_entity_poly.entity_id
_entity_poly.type
_entity_poly.pdbx_seq_one_letter_code
_entity_poly.pdbx_strand_id
1 'polypeptide(L)' 'QKRGWITIGYARKSKTNETQEKRSKLLQKMVNTLHTKDVCEHVYASAYSEASSNLKTRD' A
#
# COMPACT_ATOMS: atom_id res chain seq x y z
N GLN A 1 -14.55 26.46 8.00
CA GLN A 1 -14.23 25.34 7.10
C GLN A 1 -12.71 25.22 6.99
N LYS A 2 -12.07 24.20 7.57
CA LYS A 2 -10.66 23.91 7.26
C LYS A 2 -10.65 23.14 5.94
N ARG A 3 -10.35 23.80 4.82
CA ARG A 3 -9.85 23.09 3.64
C ARG A 3 -8.40 22.70 3.96
N GLY A 4 -8.27 21.66 4.77
CA GLY A 4 -7.00 21.13 5.24
C GLY A 4 -6.40 20.18 4.20
N TRP A 5 -5.08 20.10 4.21
CA TRP A 5 -4.35 19.07 3.46
C TRP A 5 -4.80 17.69 3.94
N ILE A 6 -5.04 16.77 2.99
CA ILE A 6 -5.29 15.36 3.28
C ILE A 6 -4.02 14.57 3.03
N THR A 7 -3.73 13.61 3.91
CA THR A 7 -2.58 12.73 3.75
C THR A 7 -3.06 11.44 3.10
N ILE A 8 -2.45 11.09 1.97
CA ILE A 8 -2.71 9.83 1.26
C ILE A 8 -1.48 8.93 1.44
N GLY A 9 -1.71 7.75 2.00
CA GLY A 9 -0.69 6.72 2.15
C GLY A 9 -0.62 5.80 0.94
N TYR A 10 0.58 5.31 0.65
CA TYR A 10 0.78 4.27 -0.36
C TYR A 10 1.63 3.14 0.22
N ALA A 11 1.08 1.92 0.23
CA ALA A 11 1.75 0.72 0.69
C ALA A 11 2.11 -0.17 -0.49
N ARG A 12 3.39 -0.49 -0.64
CA ARG A 12 3.84 -1.46 -1.65
C ARG A 12 4.89 -2.37 -1.05
N LYS A 13 4.92 -3.59 -1.56
CA LYS A 13 5.98 -4.55 -1.26
C LYS A 13 6.77 -4.93 -2.51
N SER A 14 8.08 -5.02 -2.36
CA SER A 14 8.98 -5.53 -3.39
C SER A 14 8.84 -7.05 -3.56
N LYS A 15 9.42 -7.59 -4.64
CA LYS A 15 9.46 -9.04 -4.86
C LYS A 15 10.23 -9.70 -3.72
N THR A 16 9.63 -10.75 -3.17
CA THR A 16 10.21 -11.55 -2.10
C THR A 16 9.80 -13.00 -2.30
N ASN A 17 10.57 -13.92 -1.71
CA ASN A 17 10.28 -15.35 -1.71
C ASN A 17 9.18 -15.74 -0.71
N GLU A 18 8.35 -14.79 -0.28
CA GLU A 18 7.24 -15.05 0.62
C GLU A 18 6.01 -15.53 -0.15
N THR A 19 5.19 -16.35 0.50
CA THR A 19 3.89 -16.74 -0.02
C THR A 19 2.98 -15.53 -0.21
N GLN A 20 2.02 -15.64 -1.13
CA GLN A 20 1.03 -14.59 -1.37
C GLN A 20 0.28 -14.21 -0.08
N GLU A 21 -0.11 -15.20 0.73
CA GLU A 21 -0.80 -14.95 2.01
C GLU A 21 0.06 -14.14 2.99
N LYS A 22 1.34 -14.51 3.14
CA LYS A 22 2.27 -13.77 4.02
C LYS A 22 2.51 -12.36 3.50
N ARG A 23 2.58 -12.18 2.18
CA ARG A 23 2.68 -10.87 1.54
C ARG A 23 1.46 -10.00 1.83
N SER A 24 0.25 -10.54 1.69
CA SER A 24 -1.00 -9.83 1.99
C SER A 24 -1.08 -9.41 3.45
N LYS A 25 -0.73 -10.31 4.40
CA LYS A 25 -0.68 -9.98 5.84
C LYS A 25 0.28 -8.83 6.15
N LEU A 26 1.43 -8.81 5.49
CA LEU A 26 2.45 -7.78 5.70
C LEU A 26 2.03 -6.44 5.08
N LEU A 27 1.43 -6.45 3.88
CA LEU A 27 0.83 -5.26 3.27
C LEU A 27 -0.29 -4.69 4.15
N GLN A 28 -1.18 -5.54 4.67
CA GLN A 28 -2.23 -5.11 5.57
C GLN A 28 -1.67 -4.46 6.83
N LYS A 29 -0.57 -5.01 7.39
CA LYS A 29 0.10 -4.39 8.54
C LYS A 29 0.65 -3.00 8.22
N MET A 30 1.18 -2.77 7.02
CA MET A 30 1.61 -1.45 6.56
C MET A 30 0.43 -0.50 6.42
N VAL A 31 -0.67 -0.93 5.80
CA VAL A 31 -1.90 -0.14 5.65
C VAL A 31 -2.44 0.29 7.02
N ASN A 32 -2.53 -0.64 7.96
CA ASN A 32 -2.98 -0.35 9.32
C ASN A 32 -2.05 0.66 10.00
N THR A 33 -0.75 0.58 9.76
CA THR A 33 0.22 1.53 10.31
C THR A 33 0.02 2.93 9.73
N LEU A 34 -0.19 3.05 8.42
CA LEU A 34 -0.43 4.33 7.75
C LEU A 34 -1.72 5.02 8.26
N HIS A 35 -2.77 4.24 8.52
CA HIS A 35 -3.99 4.78 9.12
C HIS A 35 -3.81 5.19 10.59
N THR A 36 -3.09 4.39 11.39
CA THR A 36 -3.04 4.57 12.85
C THR A 36 -1.94 5.52 13.31
N LYS A 37 -0.79 5.56 12.62
CA LYS A 37 0.37 6.37 13.01
C LYS A 37 0.55 7.61 12.16
N ASP A 38 0.36 7.49 10.85
CA ASP A 38 0.59 8.59 9.91
C ASP A 38 -0.72 9.34 9.58
N VAL A 39 -1.84 8.91 10.17
CA VAL A 39 -3.17 9.53 10.07
C VAL A 39 -3.57 9.76 8.61
N CYS A 40 -3.22 8.81 7.74
CA CYS A 40 -3.63 8.85 6.34
C CYS A 40 -5.14 8.62 6.25
N GLU A 41 -5.84 9.51 5.57
CA GLU A 41 -7.29 9.40 5.34
C GLU A 41 -7.61 8.28 4.35
N HIS A 42 -6.74 8.14 3.34
CA HIS A 42 -6.82 7.08 2.35
C HIS A 42 -5.46 6.39 2.24
N VAL A 43 -5.50 5.06 2.08
CA VAL A 43 -4.30 4.27 1.82
C VAL A 43 -4.55 3.35 0.64
N TYR A 44 -3.70 3.46 -0.37
CA TYR A 44 -3.69 2.55 -1.52
C TYR A 44 -2.61 1.51 -1.32
N ALA A 45 -2.88 0.27 -1.75
CA ALA A 45 -1.93 -0.82 -1.65
C ALA A 45 -1.78 -1.56 -2.98
N SER A 46 -0.55 -1.88 -3.36
CA SER A 46 -0.27 -2.72 -4.54
C SER A 46 0.57 -3.92 -4.15
N ALA A 47 0.07 -5.10 -4.52
CA ALA A 47 0.72 -6.38 -4.28
C ALA A 47 1.77 -6.65 -5.35
N TYR A 48 2.88 -5.91 -5.30
CA TYR A 48 4.02 -6.05 -6.21
C TYR A 48 3.68 -5.90 -7.71
N SER A 49 4.28 -4.89 -8.31
CA SER A 49 4.40 -4.77 -9.76
C SER A 49 5.85 -4.46 -10.11
N GLU A 50 6.37 -4.97 -11.23
CA GLU A 50 7.65 -4.48 -11.76
C GLU A 50 7.41 -3.16 -12.50
N ALA A 51 8.44 -2.30 -12.58
CA ALA A 51 8.35 -1.09 -13.40
C ALA A 51 8.08 -1.40 -14.88
N SER A 52 8.43 -2.62 -15.31
CA SER A 52 8.17 -3.23 -16.61
C SER A 52 6.81 -3.91 -16.73
N SER A 53 6.12 -4.23 -15.63
CA SER A 53 4.81 -4.91 -15.68
C SER A 53 3.79 -4.03 -16.40
N ASN A 54 2.88 -4.60 -17.19
CA ASN A 54 1.84 -3.81 -17.84
C ASN A 54 1.00 -3.08 -16.78
N LEU A 55 0.63 -1.81 -17.02
CA LEU A 55 -0.16 -1.03 -16.08
C LEU A 55 -1.47 -1.75 -15.69
N LYS A 56 -2.07 -2.49 -16.62
CA LYS A 56 -3.30 -3.28 -16.40
C LYS A 56 -3.13 -4.44 -15.42
N THR A 57 -1.91 -4.85 -15.10
CA THR A 57 -1.62 -6.01 -14.24
C THR A 57 -0.99 -5.59 -12.91
N ARG A 58 -1.00 -4.29 -12.56
CA ARG A 58 -0.34 -3.77 -11.35
C ARG A 58 -1.27 -3.68 -10.13
N ASP A 59 -2.57 -3.93 -10.31
CA ASP A 59 -3.61 -3.94 -9.28
C ASP A 59 -4.51 -5.18 -9.42
#